data_AF-A0A6I4SK21-F1
#
_entry.id   AF-A0A6I4SK21-F1
#
_cell.length_a   1.000
_cell.length_b   1.000
_cell.length_c   1.000
_cell.angle_alpha   90.00
_cell.angle_beta   90.00
_cell.angle_gamma   90.00
#
_symmetry.space_group_name_H-M   'P 1'
#
loop_
_entity.id
_entity.type
_entity.pdbx_description
1 polymer ?
#
loop_
_entity_poly.entity_id
_entity_poly.type
_entity_poly.pdbx_seq_one_letter_code
_entity_poly.pdbx_strand_id
1 'polypeptide(L)' 'MAAQTMMFIASVYAAVQFFAATEALEALRWGLPAAVLLILAAMTKLTLWPSLQANRVIHEVKRLELQVARMQMKE' A
#
# COMPACT_ATOMS: atom_id res chain seq x y z
N MET A 1 -7.58 -1.38 -4.60
CA MET A 1 -6.58 -1.93 -5.54
C MET A 1 -6.55 -1.18 -6.88
N ALA A 2 -7.70 -0.99 -7.55
CA ALA A 2 -7.76 -0.28 -8.84
C ALA A 2 -7.05 1.10 -8.85
N ALA A 3 -7.26 1.93 -7.82
CA ALA A 3 -6.60 3.23 -7.70
C ALA A 3 -5.05 3.14 -7.63
N GLN A 4 -4.52 2.18 -6.88
CA GLN A 4 -3.08 1.96 -6.78
C GLN A 4 -2.47 1.49 -8.10
N THR A 5 -3.17 0.59 -8.80
CA THR A 5 -2.76 0.13 -10.13
C THR A 5 -2.75 1.29 -11.13
N MET A 6 -3.75 2.18 -11.07
CA MET A 6 -3.78 3.39 -11.90
C MET A 6 -2.61 4.34 -11.57
N MET A 7 -2.30 4.57 -10.30
CA MET A 7 -1.14 5.39 -9.89
C MET A 7 0.18 4.81 -10.39
N PHE A 8 0.34 3.48 -10.34
CA PHE A 8 1.53 2.80 -10.85
C PHE A 8 1.66 2.89 -12.38
N ILE A 9 0.57 2.72 -13.12
CA ILE A 9 0.58 2.88 -14.58
C ILE A 9 0.92 4.34 -14.95
N ALA A 10 0.32 5.30 -14.25
CA ALA A 10 0.60 6.72 -14.46
C ALA A 10 2.06 7.09 -14.13
N SER A 11 2.67 6.49 -13.11
CA SER A 11 4.08 6.73 -12.78
C SER A 11 5.03 6.14 -13.84
N VAL A 12 4.73 4.96 -14.38
CA VAL A 12 5.51 4.35 -15.48
C VAL A 12 5.41 5.21 -16.74
N TYR A 13 4.21 5.68 -17.09
CA TYR A 13 4.03 6.58 -18.23
C TYR A 13 4.83 7.89 -18.07
N ALA A 14 4.77 8.52 -16.90
CA ALA A 14 5.53 9.72 -16.61
C ALA A 14 7.06 9.47 -16.62
N ALA A 15 7.51 8.30 -16.19
CA ALA A 15 8.92 7.89 -16.29
C ALA A 15 9.37 7.72 -17.75
N VAL A 16 8.53 7.16 -18.63
CA VAL A 16 8.84 7.08 -20.07
C VAL A 16 8.99 8.49 -20.68
N GLN A 17 8.09 9.43 -20.34
CA GLN A 17 8.24 10.82 -20.80
C GLN A 17 9.44 11.55 -20.20
N PHE A 18 9.86 11.20 -18.98
CA PHE A 18 11.09 11.72 -18.40
C PHE A 18 12.33 11.34 -19.23
N PHE A 19 12.44 10.07 -19.66
CA PHE A 19 13.58 9.61 -20.47
C PHE A 19 13.53 10.08 -21.93
N ALA A 20 12.35 10.41 -22.44
CA ALA A 20 12.18 10.97 -23.78
C ALA A 20 12.45 12.49 -23.85
N ALA A 21 12.53 13.19 -22.72
CA ALA A 21 12.72 14.63 -22.68
C ALA A 21 14.17 15.01 -23.06
N THR A 22 14.31 15.95 -24.00
CA THR A 22 15.60 16.48 -24.46
C THR A 22 16.07 17.68 -23.64
N GLU A 23 15.16 18.40 -23.00
CA GLU A 23 15.47 19.52 -22.11
C GLU A 23 15.27 19.17 -20.63
N ALA A 24 16.18 19.66 -19.78
CA ALA A 24 16.16 19.40 -18.34
C ALA A 24 14.87 19.89 -17.64
N LEU A 25 14.29 21.00 -18.11
CA LEU A 25 13.04 21.53 -17.57
C LEU A 25 11.85 20.60 -17.87
N GLU A 26 11.82 20.02 -19.06
CA GLU A 26 10.79 19.07 -19.46
C GLU A 26 10.96 17.73 -18.75
N ALA A 27 12.20 17.26 -18.58
CA ALA A 27 12.50 16.10 -17.75
C ALA A 27 11.96 16.33 -16.32
N LEU A 28 12.24 17.48 -15.69
CA LEU A 28 11.76 17.77 -14.33
C LEU A 28 10.22 17.75 -14.23
N ARG A 29 9.52 18.27 -15.25
CA ARG A 29 8.06 18.29 -15.31
C ARG A 29 7.43 16.89 -15.24
N TRP A 30 8.08 15.90 -15.85
CA TRP A 30 7.59 14.51 -15.85
C TRP A 30 8.18 13.67 -14.72
N GLY A 31 9.41 13.96 -14.28
CA GLY A 31 10.12 13.21 -13.24
C GLY A 31 9.55 13.40 -11.84
N LEU A 32 9.20 14.64 -11.46
CA LEU A 32 8.62 14.92 -10.13
C LEU A 32 7.30 14.15 -9.90
N PRO A 33 6.28 14.25 -10.78
CA PRO A 33 5.04 13.52 -10.59
C PRO A 33 5.23 12.00 -10.70
N ALA A 34 6.17 11.51 -11.52
CA ALA A 34 6.50 10.09 -11.58
C ALA A 34 7.00 9.57 -10.21
N ALA A 35 7.96 10.27 -9.60
CA ALA A 35 8.50 9.91 -8.29
C ALA A 35 7.43 9.97 -7.20
N VAL A 36 6.62 11.04 -7.16
CA VAL A 36 5.55 11.20 -6.18
C VAL A 36 4.51 10.10 -6.28
N LEU A 37 4.02 9.79 -7.49
CA LEU A 37 3.03 8.72 -7.70
C LEU A 37 3.57 7.34 -7.28
N LEU A 38 4.86 7.07 -7.54
CA LEU A 38 5.50 5.82 -7.20
C LEU A 38 5.67 5.68 -5.68
N ILE A 39 6.05 6.77 -5.00
CA ILE A 39 6.13 6.83 -3.53
C ILE A 39 4.75 6.63 -2.90
N LEU A 40 3.71 7.31 -3.40
CA LEU A 40 2.34 7.17 -2.89
C LEU A 40 1.80 5.74 -3.08
N ALA A 41 2.08 5.12 -4.23
CA ALA A 41 1.71 3.74 -4.50
C ALA A 41 2.42 2.76 -3.54
N ALA A 42 3.69 3.01 -3.21
CA ALA A 42 4.45 2.21 -2.25
C ALA A 42 3.95 2.42 -0.81
N MET A 43 3.72 3.67 -0.39
CA MET A 43 3.20 4.03 0.93
C MET A 43 1.85 3.37 1.22
N THR A 44 0.97 3.28 0.21
CA THR A 44 -0.33 2.61 0.33
C THR A 44 -0.18 1.13 0.74
N LYS A 45 0.78 0.42 0.15
CA LYS A 45 1.09 -0.97 0.54
C LYS A 45 1.63 -1.06 1.97
N LEU A 46 2.52 -0.13 2.33
CA LEU A 46 3.14 -0.10 3.65
C LEU A 46 2.16 0.23 4.78
N THR A 47 1.09 0.98 4.53
CA THR A 47 0.06 1.29 5.54
C THR A 47 -1.00 0.19 5.68
N LEU A 48 -1.32 -0.51 4.60
CA LEU A 48 -2.33 -1.58 4.62
C LEU A 48 -1.81 -2.89 5.22
N TRP A 49 -0.53 -3.19 5.04
CA TRP A 49 0.04 -4.46 5.52
C TRP A 49 -0.01 -4.62 7.05
N PRO A 50 0.41 -3.62 7.86
CA PRO A 50 0.40 -3.73 9.31
C PRO A 50 -1.02 -3.80 9.87
N SER A 51 -1.98 -3.09 9.27
CA SER A 51 -3.38 -3.12 9.73
C SER A 51 -4.05 -4.47 9.47
N LEU A 52 -3.73 -5.14 8.35
CA LEU A 52 -4.15 -6.52 8.11
C LEU A 52 -3.56 -7.49 9.13
N GLN A 53 -2.27 -7.33 9.46
CA GLN A 53 -1.62 -8.18 10.44
C GLN A 53 -2.17 -7.96 11.85
N ALA A 54 -2.42 -6.71 12.24
CA ALA A 54 -3.07 -6.37 13.51
C ALA A 54 -4.48 -6.97 13.61
N ASN A 55 -5.31 -6.84 12.57
CA ASN A 55 -6.65 -7.42 12.55
C ASN A 55 -6.65 -8.95 12.65
N ARG A 56 -5.68 -9.62 12.01
CA ARG A 56 -5.52 -11.08 12.15
C ARG A 56 -5.20 -11.47 13.59
N VAL A 57 -4.29 -10.75 14.25
CA VAL A 57 -3.95 -10.99 15.66
C VAL A 57 -5.17 -10.81 16.56
N ILE A 58 -5.94 -9.72 16.37
CA ILE A 58 -7.15 -9.45 17.16
C ILE A 58 -8.18 -10.58 17.03
N HIS A 59 -8.37 -11.12 15.82
CA HIS A 59 -9.28 -12.24 15.62
C HIS A 59 -8.84 -13.52 16.34
N GLU A 60 -7.55 -13.84 16.29
CA GLU A 60 -7.03 -15.02 17.00
C GLU A 60 -7.11 -14.84 18.51
N VAL A 61 -6.85 -13.64 19.04
CA VAL A 61 -7.03 -13.34 20.48
C VAL A 61 -8.49 -13.54 20.90
N LYS A 62 -9.45 -12.96 20.18
CA LYS A 62 -10.89 -13.15 20.47
C LYS A 62 -11.30 -14.63 20.41
N ARG A 63 -10.72 -15.39 19.49
CA ARG A 63 -10.97 -16.83 19.36
C ARG A 63 -10.43 -17.61 20.55
N LEU A 64 -9.27 -17.23 21.08
CA LEU A 64 -8.70 -17.82 22.31
C LEU A 64 -9.56 -17.48 23.52
N GLU A 65 -9.99 -16.22 23.67
CA GLU A 65 -10.90 -15.79 24.74
C GLU A 65 -12.19 -16.62 24.77
N LEU A 66 -12.80 -16.85 23.60
CA LEU A 66 -14.00 -17.69 23.46
C LEU A 66 -13.74 -19.15 23.85
N GLN A 67 -12.56 -19.71 23.53
CA GLN A 67 -12.22 -21.08 23.92
C GLN A 67 -12.03 -21.19 25.43
N VAL A 68 -11.37 -20.22 26.06
CA VAL A 68 -11.19 -20.18 27.52
C VAL A 68 -12.53 -20.08 28.23
N ALA A 69 -13.42 -19.18 27.79
CA ALA A 69 -14.76 -19.04 28.36
C ALA A 69 -15.56 -20.35 28.26
N ARG A 70 -15.47 -21.08 27.14
CA ARG A 70 -16.12 -22.40 26.97
C ARG A 70 -15.54 -23.47 27.89
N MET A 71 -14.24 -23.43 28.18
CA MET A 71 -13.62 -24.35 29.14
C MET A 71 -14.10 -24.07 30.56
N GLN A 72 -14.21 -22.79 30.95
CA GLN A 72 -14.71 -22.39 32.26
C GLN A 72 -16.20 -22.72 32.48
N MET A 73 -17.04 -22.71 31.43
CA MET A 73 -18.44 -23.13 31.55
C MET A 73 -18.64 -24.64 31.66
N LYS A 74 -17.58 -25.44 31.45
CA LYS A 74 -17.65 -26.90 31.47
C LYS A 74 -17.25 -27.50 32.82
N GLU A 75 -16.65 -26.70 33.70
CA GLU A 75 -16.47 -26.99 35.14
C GLU A 75 -17.70 -26.55 35.94
#